data_AF-A0A952X4J4-F1
#
_entry.id   AF-A0A952X4J4-F1
#
_cell.length_a   1.000
_cell.length_b   1.000
_cell.length_c   1.000
_cell.angle_alpha   90.00
_cell.angle_beta   90.00
_cell.angle_gamma   90.00
#
_symmetry.space_group_name_H-M   'P 1'
#
loop_
_entity.id
_entity.type
_entity.pdbx_description
1 polymer ?
#
loop_
_entity_poly.entity_id
_entity_poly.type
_entity_poly.pdbx_seq_one_letter_code
_entity_poly.pdbx_strand_id
1 'polypeptide(L)'
;MPNAAPRAPRSKSKSTRKAAPAPISEIEASASIKFVRLLPAADLPRYTHVPGTGTPHPYRDPRGHCFGRKPVNPKPLNEHRWAECRSYLLGLDLFNLGFYWESHDEWERLWRASGPDTMVGKFLKGLVKLAAAGIKVREESIHGVRRHAASAGEVFADVAAETDLERYCGLRFEDLQFAADRAAQLVYKADLETGRPLRVFPYVLAPEPMPLC
;
A
#
# COMPACT_ATOMS: atom_id res chain seq x y z
N MET A 1 -61.62 25.15 14.52
CA MET A 1 -61.14 24.63 13.23
C MET A 1 -60.16 25.65 12.66
N PRO A 2 -58.91 25.26 12.38
CA PRO A 2 -57.75 26.13 12.57
C PRO A 2 -57.30 26.82 11.27
N ASN A 3 -56.80 28.05 11.39
CA ASN A 3 -56.09 28.73 10.30
C ASN A 3 -54.60 28.89 10.68
N ALA A 4 -53.76 28.66 9.69
CA ALA A 4 -52.40 28.14 9.80
C ALA A 4 -51.36 29.11 10.39
N ALA A 5 -50.44 28.57 11.18
CA ALA A 5 -49.24 29.24 11.68
C ALA A 5 -48.23 29.56 10.55
N PRO A 6 -47.42 30.63 10.65
CA PRO A 6 -46.47 31.00 9.62
C PRO A 6 -45.24 30.07 9.63
N ARG A 7 -44.82 29.65 8.42
CA ARG A 7 -43.64 28.81 8.17
C ARG A 7 -42.35 29.55 8.52
N ALA A 8 -41.50 28.92 9.33
CA ALA A 8 -40.11 29.33 9.55
C ALA A 8 -39.25 29.21 8.26
N PRO A 9 -38.22 30.05 8.08
CA PRO A 9 -37.37 30.01 6.89
C PRO A 9 -36.41 28.81 6.95
N ARG A 10 -36.30 28.09 5.84
CA ARG A 10 -35.36 26.98 5.62
C ARG A 10 -33.92 27.47 5.74
N SER A 11 -33.13 26.85 6.61
CA SER A 11 -31.68 27.04 6.67
C SER A 11 -31.03 26.50 5.38
N LYS A 12 -30.17 27.29 4.76
CA LYS A 12 -29.40 26.91 3.58
C LYS A 12 -28.29 25.94 4.02
N SER A 13 -28.24 24.74 3.45
CA SER A 13 -27.16 23.77 3.68
C SER A 13 -25.84 24.32 3.18
N LYS A 14 -24.81 24.32 4.04
CA LYS A 14 -23.43 24.64 3.67
C LYS A 14 -22.92 23.61 2.66
N SER A 15 -22.62 24.09 1.45
CA SER A 15 -21.90 23.36 0.41
C SER A 15 -20.51 22.98 0.91
N THR A 16 -20.25 21.68 1.03
CA THR A 16 -18.93 21.13 1.33
C THR A 16 -18.03 21.37 0.12
N ARG A 17 -16.98 22.18 0.30
CA ARG A 17 -15.96 22.41 -0.72
C ARG A 17 -15.23 21.08 -0.98
N LYS A 18 -15.46 20.50 -2.15
CA LYS A 18 -14.68 19.38 -2.67
C LYS A 18 -13.24 19.85 -2.83
N ALA A 19 -12.29 19.24 -2.11
CA ALA A 19 -10.88 19.59 -2.21
C ALA A 19 -10.41 19.46 -3.67
N ALA A 20 -9.73 20.49 -4.16
CA ALA A 20 -9.17 20.48 -5.50
C ALA A 20 -8.06 19.42 -5.61
N PRO A 21 -7.91 18.75 -6.76
CA PRO A 21 -6.86 17.76 -6.96
C PRO A 21 -5.48 18.39 -6.80
N ALA A 22 -4.54 17.65 -6.19
CA ALA A 22 -3.16 18.10 -6.02
C ALA A 22 -2.46 18.29 -7.38
N PRO A 23 -1.60 19.31 -7.53
CA PRO A 23 -0.94 19.62 -8.79
C PRO A 23 0.14 18.60 -9.19
N ILE A 24 0.35 18.49 -10.51
CA ILE A 24 1.25 17.57 -11.24
C ILE A 24 2.69 17.50 -10.67
N SER A 25 3.15 18.56 -9.99
CA SER A 25 4.49 18.65 -9.38
C SER A 25 4.76 17.62 -8.28
N GLU A 26 3.74 17.11 -7.59
CA GLU A 26 3.92 16.18 -6.46
C GLU A 26 4.30 14.76 -6.90
N ILE A 27 3.88 14.32 -8.10
CA ILE A 27 4.18 12.98 -8.63
C ILE A 27 5.63 12.90 -9.16
N GLU A 28 6.13 13.99 -9.73
CA GLU A 28 7.53 14.06 -10.15
C GLU A 28 8.48 14.24 -8.96
N ALA A 29 8.04 14.97 -7.92
CA ALA A 29 8.74 15.03 -6.65
C ALA A 29 8.77 13.69 -5.89
N SER A 30 7.72 12.86 -6.03
CA SER A 30 7.69 11.50 -5.49
C SER A 30 8.86 10.65 -5.96
N ALA A 31 9.19 10.68 -7.26
CA ALA A 31 10.30 9.89 -7.82
C ALA A 31 11.67 10.29 -7.22
N SER A 32 11.76 11.48 -6.63
CA SER A 32 12.96 12.08 -6.05
C SER A 32 13.23 11.66 -4.60
N ILE A 33 12.26 11.06 -3.89
CA ILE A 33 12.46 10.62 -2.51
C ILE A 33 13.50 9.49 -2.50
N LYS A 34 14.71 9.82 -2.04
CA LYS A 34 15.79 8.85 -1.83
C LYS A 34 15.45 8.00 -0.61
N PHE A 35 15.63 6.69 -0.73
CA PHE A 35 15.57 5.78 0.40
C PHE A 35 16.68 4.73 0.26
N VAL A 36 17.03 4.09 1.38
CA VAL A 36 18.01 3.02 1.42
C VAL A 36 17.26 1.69 1.43
N ARG A 37 17.67 0.77 0.55
CA ARG A 37 17.13 -0.60 0.56
C ARG A 37 17.46 -1.28 1.87
N LEU A 38 16.47 -1.94 2.45
CA LEU A 38 16.58 -2.73 3.68
C LEU A 38 17.30 -4.05 3.42
N LEU A 39 17.20 -4.59 2.20
CA LEU A 39 17.92 -5.79 1.76
C LEU A 39 18.67 -5.53 0.45
N PRO A 40 19.77 -4.76 0.47
CA PRO A 40 20.48 -4.38 -0.76
C PRO A 40 21.04 -5.58 -1.54
N ALA A 41 21.38 -6.66 -0.85
CA ALA A 41 21.87 -7.91 -1.45
C ALA A 41 20.77 -8.83 -2.00
N ALA A 42 19.48 -8.50 -1.80
CA ALA A 42 18.40 -9.29 -2.39
C ALA A 42 18.24 -8.95 -3.87
N ASP A 43 18.20 -9.98 -4.71
CA ASP A 43 17.90 -9.87 -6.14
C ASP A 43 16.50 -9.29 -6.34
N LEU A 44 16.39 -8.39 -7.32
CA LEU A 44 15.11 -7.82 -7.74
C LEU A 44 14.66 -8.47 -9.05
N PRO A 45 13.34 -8.65 -9.25
CA PRO A 45 12.80 -9.05 -10.53
C PRO A 45 13.21 -8.09 -11.65
N ARG A 46 13.38 -8.62 -12.87
CA ARG A 46 13.73 -7.81 -14.05
C ARG A 46 12.60 -6.88 -14.49
N TYR A 47 11.37 -7.20 -14.12
CA TYR A 47 10.16 -6.45 -14.43
C TYR A 47 9.16 -6.64 -13.27
N THR A 48 8.21 -5.72 -13.12
CA THR A 48 7.04 -5.89 -12.25
C THR A 48 5.85 -6.39 -13.05
N HIS A 49 5.13 -7.37 -12.51
CA HIS A 49 3.91 -7.85 -13.12
C HIS A 49 2.77 -6.85 -12.91
N VAL A 50 2.07 -6.55 -14.00
CA VAL A 50 0.84 -5.76 -13.97
C VAL A 50 -0.27 -6.60 -14.63
N PRO A 51 -1.32 -7.00 -13.88
CA PRO A 51 -2.40 -7.81 -14.44
C PRO A 51 -3.05 -7.16 -15.67
N GLY A 52 -3.36 -7.97 -16.69
CA GLY A 52 -4.04 -7.49 -17.90
C GLY A 52 -3.18 -6.73 -18.93
N THR A 53 -1.89 -6.50 -18.64
CA THR A 53 -0.99 -5.70 -19.51
C THR A 53 -0.05 -6.53 -20.41
N GLY A 54 -0.18 -7.85 -20.38
CA GLY A 54 0.68 -8.76 -21.17
C GLY A 54 2.07 -9.03 -20.56
N THR A 55 2.41 -8.43 -19.42
CA THR A 55 3.61 -8.84 -18.66
C THR A 55 3.51 -10.33 -18.28
N PRO A 56 4.58 -11.14 -18.48
CA PRO A 56 4.54 -12.56 -18.13
C PRO A 56 4.15 -12.76 -16.66
N HIS A 57 3.20 -13.65 -16.39
CA HIS A 57 2.79 -13.91 -15.02
C HIS A 57 3.94 -14.59 -14.25
N PRO A 58 4.36 -14.08 -13.07
CA PRO A 58 5.58 -14.52 -12.39
C PRO A 58 5.67 -16.04 -12.17
N TYR A 59 4.57 -16.69 -11.80
CA TYR A 59 4.53 -18.13 -11.56
C TYR A 59 4.01 -19.00 -12.71
N ARG A 60 3.21 -18.43 -13.62
CA ARG A 60 2.36 -19.22 -14.55
C ARG A 60 2.86 -19.18 -15.99
N ASP A 61 3.61 -18.15 -16.37
CA ASP A 61 4.21 -18.03 -17.69
C ASP A 61 5.66 -18.55 -17.64
N PRO A 62 6.12 -19.37 -18.60
CA PRO A 62 7.52 -19.82 -18.69
C PRO A 62 8.57 -18.69 -18.68
N ARG A 63 8.20 -17.49 -19.09
CA ARG A 63 9.06 -16.28 -19.06
C ARG A 63 8.97 -15.53 -17.72
N GLY A 64 8.13 -16.01 -16.80
CA GLY A 64 7.90 -15.44 -15.48
C GLY A 64 9.13 -15.53 -14.58
N HIS A 65 9.41 -14.48 -13.81
CA HIS A 65 10.61 -14.43 -12.97
C HIS A 65 10.60 -15.41 -11.76
N CYS A 66 9.47 -16.06 -11.49
CA CYS A 66 9.32 -17.13 -10.50
C CYS A 66 8.91 -18.48 -11.12
N PHE A 67 8.94 -18.62 -12.46
CA PHE A 67 8.49 -19.85 -13.12
C PHE A 67 9.38 -21.04 -12.71
N GLY A 68 8.74 -22.17 -12.39
CA GLY A 68 9.42 -23.37 -11.91
C GLY A 68 10.07 -23.26 -10.52
N ARG A 69 10.00 -22.09 -9.86
CA ARG A 69 10.48 -21.91 -8.49
C ARG A 69 9.37 -22.25 -7.51
N LYS A 70 9.69 -23.08 -6.51
CA LYS A 70 8.77 -23.31 -5.38
C LYS A 70 8.87 -22.14 -4.41
N PRO A 71 7.78 -21.41 -4.13
CA PRO A 71 7.81 -20.32 -3.15
C PRO A 71 8.14 -20.88 -1.76
N VAL A 72 9.21 -20.38 -1.14
CA VAL A 72 9.57 -20.77 0.23
C VAL A 72 8.64 -20.06 1.20
N ASN A 73 7.85 -20.80 1.98
CA ASN A 73 6.92 -20.19 2.93
C ASN A 73 7.69 -19.37 3.96
N PRO A 74 7.33 -18.10 4.16
CA PRO A 74 8.01 -17.26 5.12
C PRO A 74 7.71 -17.75 6.54
N LYS A 75 8.64 -17.47 7.46
CA LYS A 75 8.35 -17.60 8.88
C LYS A 75 7.33 -16.52 9.28
N PRO A 76 6.41 -16.81 10.23
CA PRO A 76 5.51 -15.81 10.78
C PRO A 76 6.25 -14.54 11.18
N LEU A 77 5.67 -13.38 10.90
CA LEU A 77 6.20 -12.11 11.37
C LEU A 77 6.01 -12.03 12.89
N ASN A 78 7.07 -11.64 13.60
CA ASN A 78 7.04 -11.36 15.02
C ASN A 78 7.16 -9.85 15.21
N GLU A 79 6.25 -9.28 16.00
CA GLU A 79 6.20 -7.84 16.25
C GLU A 79 7.51 -7.27 16.81
N HIS A 80 8.13 -7.94 17.79
CA HIS A 80 9.34 -7.43 18.45
C HIS A 80 10.64 -7.76 17.68
N ARG A 81 10.58 -8.73 16.75
CA ARG A 81 11.72 -9.17 15.93
C ARG A 81 11.48 -8.94 14.43
N TRP A 82 10.69 -7.93 14.10
CA TRP A 82 10.27 -7.62 12.73
C TRP A 82 11.47 -7.40 11.79
N ALA A 83 12.55 -6.80 12.31
CA ALA A 83 13.76 -6.48 11.57
C ALA A 83 14.54 -7.74 11.11
N GLU A 84 14.25 -8.91 11.68
CA GLU A 84 14.85 -10.18 11.25
C GLU A 84 14.02 -10.88 10.17
N CYS A 85 12.80 -10.41 9.91
CA CYS A 85 11.89 -11.03 8.95
C CYS A 85 12.23 -10.57 7.53
N ARG A 86 13.06 -11.37 6.84
CA ARG A 86 13.49 -11.07 5.46
C ARG A 86 12.32 -10.79 4.49
N SER A 87 11.24 -11.56 4.58
CA SER A 87 10.05 -11.37 3.73
C SER A 87 9.34 -10.04 3.98
N TYR A 88 9.29 -9.60 5.24
CA TYR A 88 8.73 -8.30 5.60
C TYR A 88 9.56 -7.16 5.00
N LEU A 89 10.89 -7.21 5.20
CA LEU A 89 11.82 -6.21 4.68
C LEU A 89 11.87 -6.19 3.14
N LEU A 90 11.82 -7.36 2.50
CA LEU A 90 11.78 -7.46 1.04
C LEU A 90 10.50 -6.84 0.48
N GLY A 91 9.35 -7.07 1.11
CA GLY A 91 8.08 -6.47 0.71
C GLY A 91 8.10 -4.94 0.79
N LEU A 92 8.79 -4.36 1.79
CA LEU A 92 9.00 -2.92 1.90
C LEU A 92 9.89 -2.36 0.78
N ASP A 93 11.01 -3.03 0.48
CA ASP A 93 11.88 -2.68 -0.64
C ASP A 93 11.10 -2.71 -1.97
N LEU A 94 10.39 -3.81 -2.24
CA LEU A 94 9.58 -3.98 -3.45
C LEU A 94 8.52 -2.87 -3.58
N PHE A 95 7.82 -2.56 -2.50
CA PHE A 95 6.82 -1.49 -2.48
C PHE A 95 7.43 -0.13 -2.83
N ASN A 96 8.53 0.23 -2.14
CA ASN A 96 9.19 1.53 -2.30
C ASN A 96 9.85 1.70 -3.67
N LEU A 97 10.20 0.59 -4.34
CA LEU A 97 10.72 0.55 -5.71
C LEU A 97 9.62 0.52 -6.79
N GLY A 98 8.36 0.29 -6.42
CA GLY A 98 7.25 0.22 -7.38
C GLY A 98 6.96 -1.17 -7.96
N PHE A 99 7.48 -2.23 -7.34
CA PHE A 99 7.12 -3.63 -7.60
C PHE A 99 5.88 -4.01 -6.78
N TYR A 100 4.75 -3.35 -7.07
CA TYR A 100 3.55 -3.45 -6.21
C TYR A 100 2.92 -4.84 -6.21
N TRP A 101 2.96 -5.54 -7.34
CA TRP A 101 2.43 -6.90 -7.39
C TRP A 101 3.31 -7.86 -6.58
N GLU A 102 4.63 -7.75 -6.70
CA GLU A 102 5.56 -8.62 -5.98
C GLU A 102 5.55 -8.32 -4.48
N SER A 103 5.44 -7.05 -4.10
CA SER A 103 5.24 -6.64 -2.70
C SER A 103 3.95 -7.21 -2.12
N HIS A 104 2.84 -7.11 -2.88
CA HIS A 104 1.56 -7.71 -2.50
C HIS A 104 1.68 -9.22 -2.30
N ASP A 105 2.26 -9.95 -3.25
CA ASP A 105 2.42 -11.40 -3.17
C ASP A 105 3.28 -11.80 -1.97
N GLU A 106 4.42 -11.13 -1.76
CA GLU A 106 5.31 -11.43 -0.63
C GLU A 106 4.61 -11.20 0.72
N TRP A 107 3.90 -10.07 0.87
CA TRP A 107 3.14 -9.78 2.09
C TRP A 107 1.90 -10.65 2.25
N GLU A 108 1.23 -11.08 1.17
CA GLU A 108 0.08 -11.99 1.27
C GLU A 108 0.53 -13.37 1.79
N ARG A 109 1.68 -13.86 1.32
CA ARG A 109 2.28 -15.10 1.81
C ARG A 109 2.68 -14.96 3.29
N LEU A 110 3.26 -13.84 3.67
CA LEU A 110 3.61 -13.54 5.06
C LEU A 110 2.39 -13.39 5.96
N TRP A 111 1.32 -12.76 5.47
CA TRP A 111 0.05 -12.61 6.17
C TRP A 111 -0.58 -13.97 6.50
N ARG A 112 -0.66 -14.85 5.51
CA ARG A 112 -1.16 -16.22 5.70
C ARG A 112 -0.31 -17.00 6.71
N ALA A 113 1.02 -16.89 6.62
CA ALA A 113 1.93 -17.55 7.56
C ALA A 113 1.82 -16.99 8.99
N SER A 114 1.51 -15.70 9.15
CA SER A 114 1.41 -15.03 10.46
C SER A 114 0.06 -15.20 11.16
N GLY A 115 -0.90 -15.89 10.52
CA GLY A 115 -2.25 -16.07 11.03
C GLY A 115 -3.13 -14.84 10.78
N PRO A 116 -4.15 -14.91 9.91
CA PRO A 116 -4.92 -13.74 9.49
C PRO A 116 -5.62 -12.94 10.60
N ASP A 117 -5.98 -13.62 11.69
CA ASP A 117 -6.73 -13.04 12.82
C ASP A 117 -5.82 -12.51 13.95
N THR A 118 -4.50 -12.75 13.88
CA THR A 118 -3.55 -12.20 14.83
C THR A 118 -3.36 -10.71 14.61
N MET A 119 -2.85 -9.97 15.60
CA MET A 119 -2.59 -8.54 15.45
C MET A 119 -1.60 -8.25 14.31
N VAL A 120 -0.53 -9.04 14.22
CA VAL A 120 0.43 -8.98 13.12
C VAL A 120 -0.23 -9.33 11.78
N GLY A 121 -1.15 -10.30 11.77
CA GLY A 121 -1.93 -10.63 10.59
C GLY A 121 -2.80 -9.48 10.11
N LYS A 122 -3.53 -8.81 11.02
CA LYS A 122 -4.34 -7.62 10.71
C LYS A 122 -3.44 -6.49 10.17
N PHE A 123 -2.31 -6.22 10.81
CA PHE A 123 -1.34 -5.23 10.33
C PHE A 123 -0.85 -5.54 8.90
N LEU A 124 -0.42 -6.77 8.64
CA LEU A 124 0.02 -7.22 7.31
C LEU A 124 -1.10 -7.10 6.27
N LYS A 125 -2.36 -7.37 6.64
CA LYS A 125 -3.51 -7.18 5.75
C LYS A 125 -3.65 -5.74 5.29
N GLY A 126 -3.33 -4.76 6.13
CA GLY A 126 -3.28 -3.35 5.76
C GLY A 126 -2.21 -3.09 4.68
N LEU A 127 -1.00 -3.62 4.87
CA LEU A 127 0.09 -3.51 3.90
C LEU A 127 -0.24 -4.20 2.56
N VAL A 128 -0.84 -5.39 2.59
CA VAL A 128 -1.35 -6.10 1.40
C VAL A 128 -2.35 -5.23 0.64
N LYS A 129 -3.30 -4.60 1.33
CA LYS A 129 -4.28 -3.68 0.72
C LYS A 129 -3.60 -2.45 0.13
N LEU A 130 -2.60 -1.88 0.80
CA LEU A 130 -1.87 -0.73 0.29
C LEU A 130 -1.06 -1.08 -0.98
N ALA A 131 -0.42 -2.25 -1.02
CA ALA A 131 0.22 -2.77 -2.22
C ALA A 131 -0.79 -3.03 -3.35
N ALA A 132 -1.97 -3.58 -3.03
CA ALA A 132 -3.06 -3.75 -4.00
C ALA A 132 -3.53 -2.40 -4.58
N ALA A 133 -3.56 -1.33 -3.78
CA ALA A 133 -3.84 0.01 -4.29
C ALA A 133 -2.80 0.42 -5.33
N GLY A 134 -1.51 0.14 -5.10
CA GLY A 134 -0.43 0.37 -6.06
C GLY A 134 -0.61 -0.42 -7.36
N ILE A 135 -1.02 -1.68 -7.29
CA ILE A 135 -1.39 -2.48 -8.46
C ILE A 135 -2.53 -1.80 -9.23
N LYS A 136 -3.56 -1.31 -8.55
CA LYS A 136 -4.69 -0.63 -9.19
C LYS A 136 -4.33 0.70 -9.84
N VAL A 137 -3.30 1.39 -9.35
CA VAL A 137 -2.72 2.53 -10.07
C VAL A 137 -2.15 2.08 -11.41
N ARG A 138 -1.40 0.97 -11.40
CA ARG A 138 -0.77 0.40 -12.62
C ARG A 138 -1.79 -0.17 -13.61
N GLU A 139 -2.95 -0.59 -13.14
CA GLU A 139 -4.10 -0.98 -13.97
C GLU A 139 -4.99 0.20 -14.38
N GLU A 140 -4.61 1.45 -14.05
CA GLU A 140 -5.37 2.67 -14.34
C GLU A 140 -6.80 2.68 -13.72
N SER A 141 -6.99 1.94 -12.63
CA SER A 141 -8.28 1.75 -11.96
C SER A 141 -8.44 2.67 -10.74
N ILE A 142 -8.82 3.92 -10.96
CA ILE A 142 -9.00 4.93 -9.87
C ILE A 142 -9.96 4.43 -8.77
N HIS A 143 -11.05 3.76 -9.16
CA HIS A 143 -12.00 3.18 -8.20
C HIS A 143 -11.36 2.07 -7.36
N GLY A 144 -10.55 1.22 -7.99
CA GLY A 144 -9.78 0.18 -7.31
C GLY A 144 -8.80 0.77 -6.31
N VAL A 145 -8.06 1.82 -6.70
CA VAL A 145 -7.12 2.51 -5.82
C VAL A 145 -7.82 3.04 -4.57
N ARG A 146 -8.90 3.81 -4.75
CA ARG A 146 -9.66 4.39 -3.63
C ARG A 146 -10.15 3.34 -2.65
N ARG A 147 -10.73 2.25 -3.17
CA ARG A 147 -11.25 1.16 -2.33
C ARG A 147 -10.14 0.50 -1.52
N HIS A 148 -9.03 0.13 -2.16
CA HIS A 148 -7.95 -0.58 -1.48
C HIS A 148 -7.20 0.33 -0.50
N ALA A 149 -6.94 1.58 -0.88
CA ALA A 149 -6.27 2.55 -0.04
C ALA A 149 -7.11 2.90 1.21
N ALA A 150 -8.40 3.24 1.05
CA ALA A 150 -9.29 3.53 2.18
C ALA A 150 -9.36 2.33 3.14
N SER A 151 -9.54 1.12 2.60
CA SER A 151 -9.57 -0.09 3.43
C SER A 151 -8.22 -0.41 4.10
N ALA A 152 -7.09 0.01 3.53
CA ALA A 152 -5.80 -0.10 4.21
C ALA A 152 -5.74 0.84 5.41
N GLY A 153 -6.16 2.10 5.24
CA GLY A 153 -6.24 3.10 6.31
C GLY A 153 -7.13 2.66 7.47
N GLU A 154 -8.32 2.14 7.18
CA GLU A 154 -9.23 1.55 8.18
C GLU A 154 -8.54 0.44 8.98
N VAL A 155 -7.89 -0.50 8.31
CA VAL A 155 -7.17 -1.60 8.98
C VAL A 155 -6.03 -1.08 9.85
N PHE A 156 -5.28 -0.08 9.40
CA PHE A 156 -4.22 0.51 10.22
C PHE A 156 -4.76 1.25 11.44
N ALA A 157 -5.89 1.96 11.31
CA ALA A 157 -6.56 2.61 12.42
C ALA A 157 -7.08 1.60 13.46
N ASP A 158 -7.68 0.49 13.01
CA ASP A 158 -8.16 -0.57 13.89
C ASP A 158 -7.00 -1.20 14.69
N VAL A 159 -5.89 -1.54 14.03
CA VAL A 159 -4.71 -2.11 14.72
C VAL A 159 -4.10 -1.09 15.69
N ALA A 160 -4.00 0.19 15.31
CA ALA A 160 -3.52 1.24 16.21
C ALA A 160 -4.39 1.34 17.47
N ALA A 161 -5.72 1.33 17.31
CA ALA A 161 -6.67 1.40 18.42
C ALA A 161 -6.65 0.14 19.30
N GLU A 162 -6.51 -1.05 18.72
CA GLU A 162 -6.46 -2.29 19.50
C GLU A 162 -5.13 -2.47 20.25
N THR A 163 -4.02 -1.94 19.73
CA THR A 163 -2.69 -2.08 20.35
C THR A 163 -2.31 -0.93 21.28
N ASP A 164 -2.91 0.26 21.11
CA ASP A 164 -2.51 1.50 21.78
C ASP A 164 -1.02 1.85 21.59
N LEU A 165 -0.46 1.42 20.45
CA LEU A 165 0.93 1.70 20.07
C LEU A 165 0.98 2.76 18.98
N GLU A 166 1.99 3.63 19.01
CA GLU A 166 2.25 4.57 17.93
C GLU A 166 2.87 3.90 16.69
N ARG A 167 3.60 2.79 16.91
CA ARG A 167 4.38 2.08 15.91
C ARG A 167 4.18 0.58 16.03
N TYR A 168 4.11 -0.09 14.87
CA TYR A 168 3.97 -1.53 14.81
C TYR A 168 4.89 -2.11 13.74
N CYS A 169 5.67 -3.13 14.11
CA CYS A 169 6.69 -3.73 13.24
C CYS A 169 7.64 -2.69 12.58
N GLY A 170 7.95 -1.61 13.29
CA GLY A 170 8.83 -0.55 12.80
C GLY A 170 8.13 0.58 12.03
N LEU A 171 6.86 0.49 11.65
CA LEU A 171 6.14 1.56 10.92
C LEU A 171 5.18 2.32 11.83
N ARG A 172 5.18 3.66 11.75
CA ARG A 172 4.26 4.51 12.53
C ARG A 172 2.86 4.46 11.91
N PHE A 173 1.83 4.33 12.75
CA PHE A 173 0.45 4.29 12.24
C PHE A 173 0.02 5.61 11.59
N GLU A 174 0.46 6.75 12.13
CA GLU A 174 0.21 8.07 11.52
C GLU A 174 0.70 8.13 10.07
N ASP A 175 1.92 7.64 9.81
CA ASP A 175 2.50 7.64 8.48
C ASP A 175 1.78 6.67 7.54
N LEU A 176 1.36 5.50 8.06
CA LEU A 176 0.60 4.51 7.31
C LEU A 176 -0.81 4.98 6.93
N GLN A 177 -1.51 5.64 7.87
CA GLN A 177 -2.83 6.21 7.62
C GLN A 177 -2.73 7.39 6.64
N PHE A 178 -1.71 8.26 6.81
CA PHE A 178 -1.42 9.32 5.85
C PHE A 178 -1.11 8.77 4.46
N ALA A 179 -0.31 7.70 4.37
CA ALA A 179 0.01 7.01 3.12
C ALA A 179 -1.25 6.46 2.43
N ALA A 180 -2.15 5.84 3.19
CA ALA A 180 -3.43 5.34 2.70
C ALA A 180 -4.32 6.48 2.17
N ASP A 181 -4.48 7.56 2.93
CA ASP A 181 -5.27 8.73 2.52
C ASP A 181 -4.71 9.39 1.27
N ARG A 182 -3.39 9.56 1.20
CA ARG A 182 -2.73 10.10 0.01
C ARG A 182 -2.95 9.20 -1.18
N ALA A 183 -2.78 7.88 -1.05
CA ALA A 183 -3.10 6.95 -2.13
C ALA A 183 -4.56 7.06 -2.61
N ALA A 184 -5.52 7.27 -1.72
CA ALA A 184 -6.93 7.42 -2.12
C ALA A 184 -7.22 8.74 -2.87
N GLN A 185 -6.46 9.80 -2.59
CA GLN A 185 -6.71 11.15 -3.09
C GLN A 185 -5.89 11.54 -4.33
N LEU A 186 -4.81 10.81 -4.61
CA LEU A 186 -3.94 11.11 -5.74
C LEU A 186 -4.65 10.99 -7.09
N VAL A 187 -4.27 11.90 -7.98
CA VAL A 187 -4.51 11.78 -9.42
C VAL A 187 -3.29 11.09 -10.00
N TYR A 188 -3.50 10.06 -10.82
CA TYR A 188 -2.40 9.27 -11.38
C TYR A 188 -2.21 9.60 -12.85
N LYS A 189 -0.95 9.52 -13.32
CA LYS A 189 -0.65 9.60 -14.76
C LYS A 189 -1.23 8.36 -15.44
N ALA A 190 -1.90 8.56 -16.57
CA ALA A 190 -2.18 7.48 -17.52
C ALA A 190 -0.87 7.09 -18.24
N ASP A 191 -0.87 5.92 -18.87
CA ASP A 191 0.21 5.43 -19.74
C ASP A 191 1.53 5.14 -19.00
N LEU A 192 1.44 4.60 -17.78
CA LEU A 192 2.62 4.14 -17.04
C LEU A 192 3.28 2.97 -17.77
N GLU A 193 4.60 3.07 -18.00
CA GLU A 193 5.37 2.05 -18.74
C GLU A 193 5.16 0.66 -18.14
N THR A 194 4.64 -0.26 -18.97
CA THR A 194 4.30 -1.62 -18.56
C THR A 194 5.57 -2.42 -18.27
N GLY A 195 5.57 -3.21 -17.19
CA GLY A 195 6.73 -4.03 -16.79
C GLY A 195 7.82 -3.27 -16.06
N ARG A 196 7.93 -1.94 -16.21
CA ARG A 196 8.90 -1.15 -15.45
C ARG A 196 8.44 -0.97 -14.00
N PRO A 197 9.31 -1.21 -12.99
CA PRO A 197 9.00 -0.84 -11.61
C PRO A 197 9.03 0.69 -11.49
N LEU A 198 7.88 1.27 -11.17
CA LEU A 198 7.68 2.71 -11.05
C LEU A 198 7.00 2.99 -9.73
N ARG A 199 7.64 3.78 -8.86
CA ARG A 199 6.99 4.28 -7.65
C ARG A 199 5.93 5.31 -8.05
N VAL A 200 4.68 5.02 -7.71
CA VAL A 200 3.53 5.89 -8.02
C VAL A 200 3.03 6.68 -6.81
N PHE A 201 3.48 6.33 -5.61
CA PHE A 201 3.11 7.00 -4.37
C PHE A 201 4.16 8.03 -3.93
N PRO A 202 3.78 9.23 -3.45
CA PRO A 202 4.67 10.31 -3.03
C PRO A 202 5.27 10.11 -1.64
N TYR A 203 5.42 8.86 -1.21
CA TYR A 203 5.96 8.50 0.09
C TYR A 203 6.72 7.19 -0.02
N VAL A 204 7.50 6.91 1.02
CA VAL A 204 8.18 5.63 1.22
C VAL A 204 7.76 5.07 2.57
N LEU A 205 7.63 3.75 2.65
CA LEU A 205 7.44 3.05 3.91
C LEU A 205 8.82 2.74 4.48
N ALA A 206 9.27 3.55 5.44
CA ALA A 206 10.56 3.43 6.08
C ALA A 206 10.36 3.01 7.54
N PRO A 207 10.79 1.80 7.94
CA PRO A 207 10.68 1.38 9.32
C PRO A 207 11.77 2.02 10.18
N GLU A 208 11.46 2.28 11.44
CA GLU A 208 12.42 2.77 12.44
C GLU A 208 12.41 1.89 13.71
N PRO A 209 13.58 1.67 14.35
CA PRO A 209 14.90 2.07 13.87
C PRO A 209 15.25 1.34 12.57
N MET A 210 16.11 1.94 11.74
CA MET A 210 16.58 1.27 10.53
C MET A 210 17.23 -0.06 10.93
N PRO A 211 16.83 -1.19 10.32
CA PRO A 211 17.47 -2.49 10.57
C PRO A 211 18.96 -2.38 10.32
N LEU A 212 19.77 -2.91 11.23
CA LEU A 212 21.20 -3.05 11.00
C LEU A 212 21.38 -4.18 9.99
N CYS A 213 21.81 -3.84 8.78
CA CYS A 213 22.14 -4.77 7.71
C CYS A 213 23.48 -5.45 7.97
#